data_AF-A0A9D0IIM7-F1
#
_entry.id   AF-A0A9D0IIM7-F1
#
_cell.length_a   1.000
_cell.length_b   1.000
_cell.length_c   1.000
_cell.angle_alpha   90.00
_cell.angle_beta   90.00
_cell.angle_gamma   90.00
#
_symmetry.space_group_name_H-M   'P 1'
#
loop_
_entity.id
_entity.type
_entity.pdbx_description
1 polymer ?
#
loop_
_entity_poly.entity_id
_entity_poly.type
_entity_poly.pdbx_seq_one_letter_code
_entity_poly.pdbx_strand_id
1 'polypeptide(L)'
;MEILYYTVAAIFLYLVSDWILNRIESRRGERFDHRSLVFFVIILVLSVSLFNLIRYLQSPSATPSASAVDTPAGKAAARPDGSLTE
;
A
#
# COMPACT_ATOMS: atom_id res chain seq x y z
N MET A 1 -5.58 -20.70 -13.56
CA MET A 1 -4.31 -19.94 -13.71
C MET A 1 -3.87 -19.24 -12.43
N GLU A 2 -4.79 -18.81 -11.56
CA GLU A 2 -4.46 -18.08 -10.32
C GLU A 2 -3.63 -18.89 -9.29
N ILE A 3 -3.96 -20.16 -9.10
CA ILE A 3 -3.22 -21.06 -8.18
C ILE A 3 -1.74 -21.19 -8.58
N LEU A 4 -1.43 -21.14 -9.88
CA LEU A 4 -0.05 -21.20 -10.37
C LEU A 4 0.74 -19.96 -9.94
N TYR A 5 0.13 -18.77 -10.01
CA TYR A 5 0.77 -17.55 -9.56
C TYR A 5 1.04 -17.57 -8.06
N TYR A 6 0.10 -18.02 -7.24
CA TYR A 6 0.30 -18.15 -5.80
C TYR A 6 1.39 -19.16 -5.46
N THR A 7 1.43 -20.31 -6.15
CA THR A 7 2.47 -21.31 -5.95
C THR A 7 3.84 -20.80 -6.38
N VAL A 8 3.94 -20.13 -7.53
CA VAL A 8 5.21 -19.53 -7.99
C VAL A 8 5.68 -18.43 -7.04
N ALA A 9 4.77 -17.59 -6.56
CA ALA A 9 5.08 -16.58 -5.55
C ALA A 9 5.59 -17.22 -4.25
N ALA A 10 4.96 -18.31 -3.78
CA ALA A 10 5.39 -19.04 -2.61
C ALA A 10 6.80 -19.65 -2.79
N ILE A 11 7.06 -20.28 -3.94
CA ILE A 11 8.38 -20.83 -4.28
C ILE A 11 9.42 -19.71 -4.34
N PHE A 12 9.10 -18.59 -4.97
CA PHE A 12 10.00 -17.44 -5.06
C PHE A 12 10.32 -16.88 -3.68
N LEU A 13 9.31 -16.69 -2.83
CA LEU A 13 9.47 -16.20 -1.46
C LEU A 13 10.33 -17.16 -0.61
N TYR A 14 10.14 -18.48 -0.80
CA TYR A 14 10.95 -19.51 -0.17
C TYR A 14 12.42 -19.41 -0.57
N LEU A 15 12.71 -19.32 -1.88
CA LEU A 15 14.07 -19.21 -2.42
C LEU A 15 14.78 -17.95 -1.91
N VAL A 16 14.10 -16.80 -1.95
CA VAL A 16 14.67 -15.53 -1.47
C VAL A 16 14.92 -15.58 0.03
N SER A 17 14.02 -16.20 0.80
CA SER A 17 14.17 -16.34 2.26
C SER A 17 15.34 -17.26 2.61
N ASP A 18 15.51 -18.40 1.91
CA ASP A 18 16.66 -19.29 2.13
C ASP A 18 17.97 -18.63 1.70
N TRP A 19 17.98 -17.84 0.62
CA TRP A 19 19.15 -17.07 0.21
C TRP A 19 19.57 -16.04 1.27
N ILE A 20 18.61 -15.29 1.81
CA ILE A 20 18.86 -14.31 2.88
C ILE A 20 19.36 -15.01 4.15
N LEU A 21 18.76 -16.13 4.52
CA LEU A 21 19.19 -16.91 5.68
C LEU A 21 20.62 -17.41 5.52
N ASN A 22 20.95 -18.02 4.38
CA ASN A 22 22.30 -18.48 4.07
C ASN A 22 23.30 -17.31 4.04
N ARG A 23 22.87 -16.13 3.59
CA ARG A 23 23.71 -14.93 3.59
C ARG A 23 24.01 -14.44 5.00
N ILE A 24 23.01 -14.48 5.90
CA ILE A 24 23.17 -14.11 7.30
C ILE A 24 24.04 -15.15 8.03
N GLU A 25 23.81 -16.44 7.81
CA GLU A 25 24.63 -17.53 8.36
C GLU A 25 26.10 -17.42 7.89
N SER A 26 26.32 -17.14 6.60
CA SER A 26 27.68 -16.92 6.06
C SER A 26 28.40 -15.72 6.68
N ARG A 27 27.66 -14.67 7.07
CA ARG A 27 28.25 -13.50 7.75
C ARG A 27 28.52 -13.75 9.22
N ARG A 28 27.70 -14.58 9.88
CA ARG A 28 27.86 -14.94 11.29
C ARG A 28 28.94 -16.01 11.49
N GLY A 29 29.20 -16.82 10.47
CA GLY A 29 30.20 -17.90 10.50
C GLY A 29 29.75 -19.14 11.27
N GLU A 30 28.52 -19.15 11.79
CA GLU A 30 27.96 -20.23 12.61
C GLU A 30 26.52 -20.50 12.19
N ARG A 31 26.14 -21.78 12.14
CA ARG A 31 24.78 -22.19 11.79
C ARG A 31 23.84 -21.86 12.94
N PHE A 32 22.64 -21.35 12.65
CA PHE A 32 21.67 -21.10 13.71
C PHE A 32 21.15 -22.42 14.28
N ASP A 33 21.18 -22.59 15.60
CA ASP A 33 20.53 -23.73 16.28
C ASP A 33 19.04 -23.82 15.94
N HIS A 34 18.38 -22.67 15.78
CA HIS A 34 16.95 -22.55 15.51
C HIS A 34 16.67 -22.10 14.08
N ARG A 35 17.36 -22.69 13.09
CA ARG A 35 17.29 -22.32 11.66
C ARG A 35 15.85 -22.23 11.14
N SER A 36 14.95 -23.11 11.59
CA SER A 36 13.53 -23.09 11.20
C SER A 36 12.80 -21.83 11.69
N LEU A 37 13.09 -21.39 12.92
CA LEU A 37 12.49 -20.18 13.50
C LEU A 37 13.01 -18.92 12.78
N VAL A 38 14.32 -18.86 12.51
CA VAL A 38 14.90 -17.74 11.77
C VAL A 38 14.35 -17.69 10.34
N PHE A 39 14.25 -18.84 9.66
CA PHE A 39 13.62 -18.94 8.34
C PHE A 39 12.18 -18.42 8.36
N PHE A 40 11.39 -18.84 9.35
CA PHE A 40 10.01 -18.40 9.52
C PHE A 40 9.90 -16.88 9.72
N VAL A 41 10.78 -16.30 10.55
CA VAL A 41 10.79 -14.84 10.77
C VAL A 41 11.18 -14.09 9.49
N ILE A 42 12.16 -14.59 8.73
CA ILE A 42 12.58 -13.97 7.46
C ILE A 42 11.42 -13.97 6.46
N ILE A 43 10.80 -15.13 6.21
CA ILE A 43 9.71 -15.21 5.23
C ILE A 43 8.49 -14.38 5.65
N LEU A 44 8.20 -14.32 6.96
CA LEU A 44 7.13 -13.48 7.52
C LEU A 44 7.40 -11.99 7.24
N VAL A 45 8.61 -11.51 7.55
CA VAL A 45 9.01 -10.12 7.31
C VAL A 45 9.00 -9.77 5.83
N LEU A 46 9.50 -10.66 4.96
CA LEU A 46 9.44 -10.47 3.51
C LEU A 46 8.00 -10.42 3.01
N SER A 47 7.13 -11.30 3.50
CA SER A 47 5.72 -11.34 3.12
C SER A 47 5.02 -10.03 3.47
N VAL A 48 5.14 -9.58 4.73
CA VAL A 48 4.58 -8.29 5.18
C VAL A 48 5.15 -7.12 4.38
N SER A 49 6.46 -7.12 4.13
CA SER A 49 7.11 -6.08 3.34
C SER A 49 6.61 -6.05 1.89
N LEU A 50 6.37 -7.21 1.29
CA LEU A 50 5.84 -7.33 -0.08
C LEU A 50 4.42 -6.76 -0.15
N PHE A 51 3.55 -7.11 0.79
CA PHE A 51 2.21 -6.52 0.87
C PHE A 51 2.25 -5.01 1.07
N ASN A 52 3.15 -4.53 1.93
CA ASN A 52 3.32 -3.09 2.16
C ASN A 52 3.82 -2.37 0.89
N LEU A 53 4.79 -2.96 0.19
CA LEU A 53 5.29 -2.43 -1.08
C LEU A 53 4.19 -2.36 -2.14
N ILE A 54 3.35 -3.39 -2.24
CA ILE A 54 2.20 -3.39 -3.15
C ILE A 54 1.24 -2.24 -2.79
N ARG A 55 0.92 -2.05 -1.50
CA ARG A 55 0.06 -0.92 -1.06
C ARG A 55 0.67 0.44 -1.35
N TYR A 56 1.99 0.58 -1.19
CA TYR A 56 2.71 1.80 -1.52
C TYR A 56 2.63 2.10 -3.03
N LEU A 57 2.87 1.10 -3.87
CA LEU A 57 2.75 1.22 -5.32
C LEU A 57 1.30 1.46 -5.78
N GLN A 58 0.32 0.92 -5.06
CA GLN A 58 -1.10 1.07 -5.36
C GLN A 58 -1.72 2.36 -4.82
N SER A 59 -1.05 3.10 -3.94
CA SER A 59 -1.56 4.36 -3.41
C SER A 59 -1.73 5.33 -4.58
N PRO A 60 -2.96 5.50 -5.11
CA PRO A 60 -3.18 6.46 -6.16
C PRO A 60 -2.90 7.79 -5.49
N SER A 61 -2.12 8.66 -6.13
CA SER A 61 -1.98 10.06 -5.73
C SER A 61 -3.35 10.52 -5.24
N ALA A 62 -3.48 10.79 -3.94
CA ALA A 62 -4.69 11.36 -3.39
C ALA A 62 -4.87 12.66 -4.16
N THR A 63 -5.70 12.67 -5.20
CA THR A 63 -6.18 13.90 -5.79
C THR A 63 -6.95 14.53 -4.64
N PRO A 64 -6.44 15.60 -4.01
CA PRO A 64 -7.22 16.29 -3.02
C PRO A 64 -8.30 16.98 -3.86
N SER A 65 -9.46 16.33 -4.01
CA SER A 65 -10.68 16.96 -4.54
C SER A 65 -11.24 17.94 -3.50
N ALA A 66 -10.37 18.81 -3.01
CA ALA A 66 -10.62 19.92 -2.11
C ALA A 66 -10.03 21.17 -2.75
N SER A 67 -10.52 21.51 -3.95
CA SER A 67 -10.35 22.82 -4.58
C SER A 67 -11.49 23.05 -5.56
N ALA A 68 -12.70 23.13 -4.99
CA ALA A 68 -13.80 23.87 -5.56
C ALA A 68 -14.64 24.46 -4.41
N VAL A 69 -13.96 25.04 -3.42
CA VAL A 69 -14.48 26.25 -2.78
C VAL A 69 -13.93 27.38 -3.64
N ASP A 70 -14.71 27.79 -4.62
CA ASP A 70 -14.67 29.12 -5.23
C ASP A 70 -15.97 29.29 -6.01
N THR A 71 -17.05 29.56 -5.27
CA THR A 71 -18.16 30.34 -5.81
C THR A 71 -17.98 31.77 -5.31
N PRO A 72 -17.20 32.63 -6.01
CA PRO A 72 -17.40 34.05 -5.94
C PRO A 72 -18.52 34.43 -6.94
N ALA A 73 -19.27 35.46 -6.57
CA ALA A 73 -20.17 36.24 -7.43
C ALA A 73 -21.58 35.68 -7.71
N GLY A 74 -22.55 36.32 -7.05
CA GLY A 74 -23.38 37.26 -7.81
C GLY A 74 -24.70 36.72 -8.36
N LYS A 75 -25.64 36.37 -7.47
CA LYS A 75 -27.07 36.48 -7.78
C LYS A 75 -27.89 36.79 -6.52
N ALA A 76 -27.47 37.81 -5.79
CA ALA A 76 -28.28 38.52 -4.82
C ALA A 76 -28.35 39.99 -5.29
N ALA A 77 -29.56 40.57 -5.26
CA ALA A 77 -29.93 41.93 -5.67
C ALA A 77 -30.12 42.18 -7.18
N ALA A 78 -31.38 42.16 -7.64
CA ALA A 78 -32.04 43.34 -8.24
C ALA A 78 -33.33 42.98 -9.01
N ARG A 79 -34.49 42.97 -8.34
CA ARG A 79 -35.69 43.58 -8.93
C ARG A 79 -36.56 44.15 -7.79
N PRO A 80 -36.90 45.45 -7.84
CA PRO A 80 -37.47 46.18 -6.72
C PRO A 80 -38.99 46.00 -6.64
N ASP A 81 -39.47 46.24 -5.43
CA ASP A 81 -40.85 46.19 -4.94
C ASP A 81 -41.80 47.12 -5.72
N GLY A 82 -43.08 46.75 -5.81
CA GLY A 82 -44.11 47.66 -6.30
C GLY A 82 -45.54 47.09 -6.37
N SER A 83 -46.39 47.57 -5.45
CA SER A 83 -47.88 47.61 -5.40
C SER A 83 -48.64 46.27 -5.28
N LEU A 84 -49.33 45.95 -4.16
CA LEU A 84 -50.59 46.49 -3.62
C LEU A 84 -51.77 46.50 -4.64
N THR A 85 -52.92 45.94 -4.21
CA THR A 85 -54.30 45.99 -4.80
C THR A 85 -54.52 45.06 -6.01
N GLU A 86 -55.58 44.26 -6.16
CA GLU A 86 -56.87 44.01 -5.47
C GLU A 86 -57.19 42.50 -5.45
#